data_AF-A0A1B8SZV1-F1
#
_entry.id   AF-A0A1B8SZV1-F1
#
_cell.length_a   1.000
_cell.length_b   1.000
_cell.length_c   1.000
_cell.angle_alpha   90.00
_cell.angle_beta   90.00
_cell.angle_gamma   90.00
#
_symmetry.space_group_name_H-M   'P 1'
#
loop_
_entity.id
_entity.type
_entity.pdbx_description
1 polymer ?
#
loop_
_entity_poly.entity_id
_entity_poly.type
_entity_poly.pdbx_seq_one_letter_code
_entity_poly.pdbx_strand_id
1 'polypeptide(L)'
;MARQPVPTGDHNKAFGAALAELRKARGLSQEVLGFEAGLDRTYISLLERGQKSPTLDTVFTLCGALDIPFSQLAIMTQAKLEEVHE
;
A
#
# COMPACT_ATOMS: atom_id res chain seq x y z
N MET A 1 30.34 9.30 -8.59
CA MET A 1 29.43 8.21 -9.03
C MET A 1 28.04 8.80 -9.20
N ALA A 2 27.49 8.80 -10.42
CA ALA A 2 26.14 9.30 -10.63
C ALA A 2 25.16 8.32 -9.98
N ARG A 3 24.37 8.79 -9.01
CA ARG A 3 23.22 8.02 -8.52
C ARG A 3 22.26 7.86 -9.70
N GLN A 4 22.07 6.63 -10.17
CA GLN A 4 20.97 6.35 -11.09
C GLN A 4 19.65 6.66 -10.35
N PRO A 5 18.65 7.24 -11.05
CA PRO A 5 17.34 7.45 -10.45
C PRO A 5 16.73 6.11 -10.07
N VAL A 6 16.22 6.00 -8.85
CA VAL A 6 15.49 4.81 -8.39
C VAL A 6 14.20 4.73 -9.21
N PRO A 7 13.91 3.61 -9.90
CA PRO A 7 12.69 3.48 -10.70
C PRO A 7 11.45 3.58 -9.80
N THR A 8 10.71 4.69 -9.92
CA THR A 8 9.56 5.01 -9.07
C THR A 8 8.26 4.31 -9.47
N GLY A 9 8.21 3.69 -10.66
CA GLY A 9 7.01 3.02 -11.19
C GLY A 9 6.62 1.76 -10.43
N ASP A 10 7.60 1.05 -9.87
CA ASP A 10 7.38 -0.23 -9.19
C ASP A 10 6.99 -0.07 -7.72
N HIS A 11 7.34 1.07 -7.10
CA HIS A 11 7.05 1.34 -5.69
C HIS A 11 5.54 1.39 -5.40
N ASN A 12 4.75 2.05 -6.26
CA ASN A 12 3.30 2.13 -6.06
C ASN A 12 2.61 0.77 -6.25
N LYS A 13 3.09 -0.03 -7.20
CA LYS A 13 2.55 -1.39 -7.42
C LYS A 13 2.88 -2.29 -6.24
N ALA A 14 4.12 -2.24 -5.75
CA ALA A 14 4.57 -2.98 -4.58
C ALA A 14 3.76 -2.59 -3.33
N PHE A 15 3.57 -1.28 -3.09
CA PHE A 15 2.73 -0.78 -2.01
C PHE A 15 1.28 -1.27 -2.16
N GLY A 16 0.71 -1.14 -3.35
CA GLY A 16 -0.67 -1.54 -3.63
C GLY A 16 -0.90 -3.03 -3.41
N ALA A 17 0.04 -3.87 -3.84
CA ALA A 17 0.01 -5.31 -3.62
C ALA A 17 0.10 -5.66 -2.12
N ALA A 18 1.03 -5.04 -1.40
CA ALA A 18 1.18 -5.22 0.06
C ALA A 18 -0.10 -4.80 0.81
N LEU A 19 -0.68 -3.65 0.46
CA LEU A 19 -1.94 -3.17 1.03
C LEU A 19 -3.08 -4.16 0.79
N ALA A 20 -3.23 -4.65 -0.45
CA ALA A 20 -4.28 -5.59 -0.81
C ALA A 20 -4.13 -6.93 -0.07
N GLU A 21 -2.90 -7.40 0.11
CA GLU A 21 -2.60 -8.64 0.83
C GLU A 21 -2.94 -8.51 2.33
N LEU A 22 -2.47 -7.44 2.98
CA LEU A 22 -2.76 -7.16 4.39
C LEU A 22 -4.26 -6.96 4.63
N ARG A 23 -4.95 -6.24 3.74
CA ARG A 23 -6.42 -6.08 3.81
C ARG A 23 -7.13 -7.43 3.75
N LYS A 24 -6.76 -8.29 2.80
CA LYS A 24 -7.36 -9.64 2.67
C LYS A 24 -7.05 -10.51 3.87
N ALA A 25 -5.84 -10.43 4.44
CA ALA A 25 -5.47 -11.15 5.65
C ALA A 25 -6.32 -10.73 6.87
N ARG A 26 -6.79 -9.47 6.90
CA ARG A 26 -7.76 -8.97 7.88
C ARG A 26 -9.23 -9.27 7.52
N GLY A 27 -9.50 -9.94 6.41
CA GLY A 27 -10.86 -10.27 5.97
C GLY A 27 -11.70 -9.07 5.53
N LEU A 28 -11.09 -7.90 5.31
CA LEU A 28 -11.81 -6.68 4.98
C LEU A 28 -12.06 -6.57 3.47
N SER A 29 -13.22 -6.06 3.08
CA SER A 29 -13.45 -5.59 1.71
C SER A 29 -12.78 -4.22 1.49
N GLN A 30 -12.60 -3.79 0.22
CA GLN A 30 -12.11 -2.43 -0.07
C GLN A 30 -13.05 -1.35 0.48
N GLU A 31 -14.35 -1.64 0.52
CA GLU A 31 -15.37 -0.72 1.04
C GLU A 31 -15.26 -0.59 2.55
N VAL A 32 -15.11 -1.71 3.26
CA VAL A 32 -14.90 -1.69 4.71
C VAL A 32 -13.60 -0.99 5.07
N LEU A 33 -12.48 -1.30 4.40
CA LEU A 33 -11.23 -0.58 4.65
C LEU A 33 -11.35 0.92 4.37
N GLY A 34 -12.02 1.30 3.28
CA GLY A 34 -12.29 2.71 2.97
C GLY A 34 -13.06 3.39 4.09
N PHE A 35 -14.15 2.78 4.55
CA PHE A 35 -14.97 3.29 5.65
C PHE A 35 -14.17 3.48 6.95
N GLU A 36 -13.46 2.44 7.40
CA GLU A 36 -12.64 2.47 8.63
C GLU A 36 -11.50 3.49 8.53
N ALA A 37 -10.94 3.68 7.34
CA ALA A 37 -9.88 4.65 7.08
C ALA A 37 -10.41 6.08 6.81
N GLY A 38 -11.72 6.29 6.73
CA GLY A 38 -12.28 7.58 6.28
C GLY A 38 -11.89 7.95 4.84
N LEU A 39 -11.71 6.96 3.97
CA LEU A 39 -11.29 7.09 2.57
C LEU A 39 -12.36 6.54 1.61
N ASP A 40 -12.42 7.08 0.40
CA ASP A 40 -13.30 6.55 -0.64
C ASP A 40 -12.83 5.15 -1.10
N ARG A 41 -13.76 4.20 -1.24
CA ARG A 41 -13.50 2.85 -1.75
C ARG A 41 -12.74 2.86 -3.09
N THR A 42 -13.06 3.80 -3.98
CA THR A 42 -12.38 3.97 -5.27
C THR A 42 -10.93 4.36 -5.07
N TYR A 43 -10.63 5.20 -4.07
CA TYR A 43 -9.26 5.55 -3.72
C TYR A 43 -8.47 4.34 -3.20
N ILE A 44 -9.06 3.51 -2.33
CA ILE A 44 -8.47 2.22 -1.92
C ILE A 44 -8.16 1.36 -3.16
N SER A 45 -9.11 1.27 -4.09
CA SER A 45 -8.96 0.54 -5.33
C SER A 45 -7.81 1.06 -6.22
N LEU A 46 -7.63 2.39 -6.29
CA LEU A 46 -6.54 3.04 -7.03
C LEU A 46 -5.17 2.78 -6.37
N LEU A 47 -5.11 2.80 -5.04
CA LEU A 47 -3.90 2.47 -4.29
C LEU A 47 -3.50 1.01 -4.51
N GLU A 48 -4.44 0.06 -4.37
CA GLU A 48 -4.15 -1.37 -4.53
C GLU A 48 -3.68 -1.74 -5.94
N ARG A 49 -4.08 -0.98 -6.97
CA ARG A 49 -3.59 -1.15 -8.35
C ARG A 49 -2.31 -0.36 -8.65
N GLY A 50 -1.75 0.35 -7.68
CA GLY A 50 -0.56 1.20 -7.85
C GLY A 50 -0.78 2.41 -8.75
N GLN A 51 -2.04 2.82 -8.98
CA GLN A 51 -2.38 3.97 -9.85
C GLN A 51 -2.25 5.32 -9.12
N LYS A 52 -2.11 5.29 -7.79
CA LYS A 52 -1.88 6.46 -6.95
C LYS A 52 -0.82 6.15 -5.90
N SER A 53 -0.03 7.16 -5.55
CA SER A 53 0.83 7.12 -4.36
C SER A 53 0.02 7.66 -3.17
N PRO A 54 0.05 6.98 -2.01
CA PRO A 54 -0.49 7.55 -0.78
C PRO A 54 0.44 8.64 -0.24
N THR A 55 -0.12 9.60 0.51
CA THR A 55 0.70 10.45 1.39
C THR A 55 1.09 9.66 2.63
N LEU A 56 2.06 10.16 3.40
CA LEU A 56 2.43 9.53 4.66
C LEU A 56 1.24 9.45 5.63
N ASP A 57 0.42 10.50 5.71
CA ASP A 57 -0.80 10.51 6.53
C ASP A 57 -1.77 9.42 6.10
N THR A 58 -2.02 9.27 4.79
CA THR A 58 -2.85 8.17 4.25
C THR A 58 -2.30 6.81 4.66
N VAL A 59 -0.98 6.62 4.64
CA VAL A 59 -0.36 5.36 5.06
C VAL A 59 -0.65 5.07 6.54
N PHE A 60 -0.46 6.04 7.43
CA PHE A 60 -0.75 5.86 8.86
C PHE A 60 -2.25 5.64 9.12
N THR A 61 -3.13 6.33 8.41
CA THR A 61 -4.58 6.11 8.47
C THR A 61 -4.95 4.68 8.07
N LEU A 62 -4.38 4.16 6.97
CA LEU A 62 -4.59 2.78 6.53
C LEU A 62 -4.04 1.77 7.55
N CYS A 63 -2.86 2.03 8.12
CA CYS A 63 -2.31 1.20 9.18
C CYS A 63 -3.21 1.15 10.43
N GLY A 64 -3.80 2.28 10.82
CA GLY A 64 -4.78 2.35 11.90
C GLY A 64 -6.04 1.54 11.60
N ALA A 65 -6.61 1.71 10.40
CA ALA A 65 -7.80 0.96 9.97
C ALA A 65 -7.55 -0.55 9.83
N LEU A 66 -6.32 -0.93 9.45
CA LEU A 66 -5.88 -2.32 9.40
C LEU A 66 -5.38 -2.85 10.74
N ASP A 67 -5.31 -2.02 11.79
CA ASP A 67 -4.75 -2.35 13.11
C ASP A 67 -3.37 -3.05 13.02
N ILE A 68 -2.46 -2.47 12.23
CA ILE A 68 -1.06 -2.92 12.07
C ILE A 68 -0.08 -1.78 12.31
N PRO A 69 1.17 -2.08 12.73
CA PRO A 69 2.23 -1.08 12.72
C PRO A 69 2.67 -0.75 11.29
N PHE A 70 3.11 0.50 11.07
CA PHE A 70 3.67 0.93 9.77
C PHE A 70 4.84 0.06 9.30
N SER A 71 5.68 -0.42 10.23
CA SER A 71 6.81 -1.29 9.92
C SER A 71 6.39 -2.56 9.17
N GLN A 72 5.25 -3.15 9.51
CA GLN A 72 4.74 -4.33 8.82
C GLN A 72 4.36 -4.00 7.36
N LEU A 73 3.65 -2.91 7.13
CA LEU A 73 3.29 -2.47 5.77
C LEU A 73 4.55 -2.10 4.96
N ALA A 74 5.54 -1.47 5.58
CA ALA A 74 6.81 -1.13 4.94
C ALA A 74 7.61 -2.38 4.54
N ILE A 75 7.72 -3.37 5.43
CA ILE A 75 8.41 -4.65 5.15
C ILE A 75 7.71 -5.40 4.01
N MET A 76 6.38 -5.49 4.04
CA MET A 76 5.61 -6.12 2.96
C MET A 76 5.80 -5.38 1.64
N THR A 77 5.81 -4.05 1.66
CA THR A 77 6.06 -3.24 0.46
C THR A 77 7.45 -3.49 -0.11
N GLN A 78 8.48 -3.58 0.75
CA GLN A 78 9.84 -3.89 0.33
C GLN A 78 9.94 -5.29 -0.31
N ALA A 79 9.33 -6.30 0.31
CA ALA A 79 9.30 -7.66 -0.24
C ALA A 79 8.61 -7.70 -1.63
N LYS A 80 7.49 -7.00 -1.79
CA LYS A 80 6.81 -6.89 -3.09
C LYS A 80 7.60 -6.13 -4.15
N LEU A 81 8.50 -5.25 -3.75
CA LEU A 81 9.37 -4.54 -4.70
C LEU A 81 10.44 -5.47 -5.29
N GLU A 82 10.95 -6.40 -4.48
CA GLU A 82 11.91 -7.41 -4.91
C GLU A 82 11.28 -8.41 -5.89
N GLU A 83 10.02 -8.82 -5.65
CA GLU A 83 9.24 -9.68 -6.56
C GLU A 83 8.96 -9.03 -7.94
N VAL A 84 8.89 -7.70 -8.04
CA VAL A 84 8.60 -6.98 -9.30
C VAL A 84 9.84 -6.82 -10.18
N HIS A 85 11.03 -6.92 -9.59
CA HIS A 85 12.31 -6.76 -10.30
C HIS A 85 12.93 -8.10 -10.73
N GLU A 86 12.32 -9.23 -10.38
CA GLU A 86 12.62 -10.57 -10.93
C GLU A 86 11.81 -10.85 -12.21
#